data_AF-A0A3B0U8I6-F1
#
_entry.id   AF-A0A3B0U8I6-F1
#
_cell.length_a   1.000
_cell.length_b   1.000
_cell.length_c   1.000
_cell.angle_alpha   90.00
_cell.angle_beta   90.00
_cell.angle_gamma   90.00
#
_symmetry.space_group_name_H-M   'P 1'
#
loop_
_entity.id
_entity.type
_entity.pdbx_description
1 polymer ?
#
loop_
_entity_poly.entity_id
_entity_poly.type
_entity_poly.pdbx_seq_one_letter_code
_entity_poly.pdbx_strand_id
1 'polypeptide(L)'
;MGAFVRWVQKTMMSRKARCPKEEHWLKLVRLMLDGQTTDKENAYVIKHVNSCYRCYNNFDLEKAIREALKNKLINIKVSDALIVEINRKVKS
;
A
#
# COMPACT_ATOMS: atom_id res chain seq x y z
N MET A 1 31.37 -18.52 -7.18
CA MET A 1 30.27 -17.57 -7.47
C MET A 1 28.95 -18.21 -7.05
N GLY A 2 28.37 -17.72 -5.95
CA GLY A 2 27.30 -18.40 -5.20
C GLY A 2 25.93 -18.39 -5.89
N ALA A 3 25.08 -19.33 -5.48
CA ALA A 3 23.69 -19.47 -5.94
C ALA A 3 22.86 -18.17 -5.85
N PHE A 4 23.27 -17.25 -4.97
CA PHE A 4 22.70 -15.91 -4.80
C PHE A 4 22.77 -15.06 -6.08
N VAL A 5 23.90 -15.07 -6.78
CA VAL A 5 24.08 -14.29 -8.04
C VAL A 5 23.21 -14.88 -9.16
N ARG A 6 23.07 -16.22 -9.20
CA ARG A 6 22.17 -16.91 -10.15
C ARG A 6 20.69 -16.62 -9.88
N TRP A 7 20.28 -16.41 -8.62
CA TRP A 7 18.92 -16.00 -8.25
C TRP A 7 18.62 -14.55 -8.61
N VAL A 8 19.56 -13.62 -8.34
CA VAL A 8 19.44 -12.21 -8.73
C VAL A 8 19.37 -12.05 -10.25
N GLN A 9 20.18 -12.81 -11.00
CA GLN A 9 20.19 -12.76 -12.46
C GLN A 9 18.91 -13.38 -13.08
N LYS A 10 18.30 -14.38 -12.43
CA LYS A 10 17.03 -14.98 -12.89
C LYS A 10 15.81 -14.09 -12.61
N THR A 11 15.89 -13.18 -11.63
CA THR A 11 14.81 -12.23 -11.27
C THR A 11 14.91 -10.88 -11.98
N MET A 12 16.09 -10.51 -12.52
CA MET A 12 16.26 -9.34 -13.39
C MET A 12 15.82 -9.56 -14.84
N MET A 13 15.59 -10.81 -15.24
CA MET A 13 15.03 -11.17 -16.54
C MET A 13 13.51 -11.10 -16.54
N SER A 14 12.96 -9.88 -16.47
CA SER A 14 11.91 -9.42 -17.38
C SER A 14 11.41 -8.02 -16.99
N ARG A 15 11.93 -6.96 -17.64
CA ARG A 15 11.23 -5.66 -17.68
C ARG A 15 9.81 -5.76 -18.30
N LYS A 16 9.41 -6.95 -18.79
CA LYS A 16 8.17 -7.24 -19.52
C LYS A 16 7.29 -8.33 -18.89
N ALA A 17 7.68 -9.01 -17.81
CA ALA A 17 6.79 -9.97 -17.14
C ALA A 17 5.76 -9.19 -16.31
N ARG A 18 4.65 -8.85 -16.96
CA ARG A 18 3.47 -8.30 -16.27
C ARG A 18 3.02 -9.33 -15.24
N CYS A 19 2.80 -8.88 -14.00
CA CYS A 19 2.07 -9.71 -13.05
C CYS A 19 0.66 -9.91 -13.65
N PRO A 20 0.18 -11.16 -13.82
CA PRO A 20 -1.07 -11.43 -14.53
C PRO A 20 -2.29 -10.71 -13.93
N LYS A 21 -2.19 -10.29 -12.67
CA LYS A 21 -3.26 -9.63 -11.90
C LYS A 21 -2.80 -8.30 -11.30
N GLU A 22 -1.86 -7.60 -11.95
CA GLU A 22 -1.27 -6.36 -11.43
C GLU A 22 -2.33 -5.31 -11.05
N GLU A 23 -3.27 -5.01 -11.94
CA GLU A 23 -4.29 -3.98 -11.68
C GLU A 23 -5.21 -4.34 -10.52
N HIS A 24 -5.68 -5.59 -10.49
CA HIS A 24 -6.53 -6.10 -9.42
C HIS A 24 -5.81 -6.08 -8.08
N TRP A 25 -4.55 -6.50 -8.06
CA TRP A 25 -3.74 -6.50 -6.86
C TRP A 25 -3.42 -5.07 -6.39
N LEU A 26 -3.10 -4.15 -7.30
CA LEU A 26 -2.82 -2.75 -6.96
C LEU A 26 -4.05 -2.07 -6.35
N LYS A 27 -5.24 -2.37 -6.87
CA LYS A 27 -6.50 -1.91 -6.28
C LYS A 27 -6.67 -2.42 -4.84
N LEU A 28 -6.41 -3.71 -4.61
CA LEU A 28 -6.49 -4.30 -3.27
C LEU A 28 -5.46 -3.70 -2.30
N VAL A 29 -4.25 -3.39 -2.76
CA VAL A 29 -3.23 -2.72 -1.95
C VAL A 29 -3.70 -1.35 -1.49
N ARG A 30 -4.30 -0.57 -2.39
CA ARG A 30 -4.84 0.75 -2.02
C ARG A 30 -5.93 0.62 -0.96
N LEU A 31 -6.89 -0.27 -1.19
CA LEU A 31 -7.95 -0.54 -0.22
C LEU A 31 -7.37 -1.02 1.13
N MET A 32 -6.37 -1.89 1.11
CA MET A 32 -5.68 -2.38 2.31
C MET A 32 -5.02 -1.25 3.08
N LEU A 33 -4.28 -0.40 2.41
CA LEU A 33 -3.61 0.72 3.04
C LEU A 33 -4.59 1.82 3.50
N ASP A 34 -5.82 1.84 2.97
CA ASP A 34 -6.94 2.67 3.42
C ASP A 34 -7.72 2.03 4.59
N GLY A 35 -7.42 0.79 4.96
CA GLY A 35 -8.14 0.05 6.00
C GLY A 35 -9.54 -0.42 5.58
N GLN A 36 -9.79 -0.52 4.27
CA GLN A 36 -11.09 -0.87 3.68
C GLN A 36 -11.18 -2.33 3.22
N THR A 37 -10.31 -3.20 3.69
CA THR A 37 -10.23 -4.61 3.32
C THR A 37 -10.47 -5.52 4.51
N THR A 38 -10.93 -6.73 4.21
CA THR A 38 -11.07 -7.83 5.17
C THR A 38 -9.71 -8.47 5.47
N ASP A 39 -9.61 -9.18 6.60
CA ASP A 39 -8.39 -9.92 6.98
C ASP A 39 -7.96 -10.95 5.93
N LYS A 40 -8.94 -11.56 5.24
CA LYS A 40 -8.69 -12.52 4.15
C LYS A 40 -8.01 -11.85 2.96
N GLU A 41 -8.44 -10.65 2.61
CA GLU A 41 -7.85 -9.86 1.52
C GLU A 41 -6.45 -9.36 1.90
N ASN A 42 -6.24 -8.96 3.16
CA ASN A 42 -4.93 -8.57 3.68
C ASN A 42 -3.93 -9.72 3.56
N ALA A 43 -4.31 -10.93 4.00
CA ALA A 43 -3.47 -12.11 3.89
C ALA A 43 -3.13 -12.45 2.43
N TYR A 44 -4.09 -12.27 1.51
CA TYR A 44 -3.87 -12.46 0.08
C TYR A 44 -2.84 -11.46 -0.48
N VAL A 45 -2.98 -10.18 -0.16
CA VAL A 45 -2.06 -9.12 -0.62
C VAL A 45 -0.65 -9.38 -0.10
N ILE A 46 -0.49 -9.68 1.19
CA ILE A 46 0.82 -9.97 1.80
C ILE A 46 1.48 -11.19 1.16
N LYS A 47 0.72 -12.27 0.93
CA LYS A 47 1.23 -13.47 0.27
C LYS A 47 1.71 -13.17 -1.17
N HIS A 48 0.99 -12.32 -1.88
CA HIS A 48 1.35 -11.93 -3.24
C HIS A 48 2.60 -11.03 -3.28
N VAL A 49 2.67 -10.04 -2.39
CA VAL A 49 3.83 -9.13 -2.23
C VAL A 49 5.11 -9.91 -1.97
N ASN A 50 5.05 -10.88 -1.07
CA ASN A 50 6.22 -11.69 -0.69
C ASN A 50 6.71 -12.62 -1.82
N SER A 51 5.88 -12.90 -2.82
CA SER A 51 6.22 -13.78 -3.95
C SER A 51 6.51 -13.04 -5.25
N CYS A 52 6.24 -11.74 -5.33
CA CYS A 52 6.44 -10.94 -6.53
C CYS A 52 7.18 -9.64 -6.23
N TYR A 53 8.47 -9.58 -6.60
CA TYR A 53 9.33 -8.41 -6.38
C TYR A 53 8.77 -7.11 -6.97
N ARG A 54 8.17 -7.17 -8.17
CA ARG A 54 7.58 -5.98 -8.81
C ARG A 54 6.38 -5.44 -8.03
N CYS A 55 5.52 -6.34 -7.55
CA CYS A 55 4.40 -5.96 -6.69
C CYS A 55 4.91 -5.47 -5.32
N TYR A 56 5.95 -6.07 -4.74
CA TYR A 56 6.59 -5.53 -3.54
C TYR A 56 7.02 -4.08 -3.72
N ASN A 57 7.72 -3.76 -4.82
CA ASN A 57 8.18 -2.40 -5.07
C ASN A 57 7.02 -1.40 -5.21
N ASN A 58 5.92 -1.81 -5.88
CA ASN A 58 4.72 -0.97 -5.98
C ASN A 58 4.02 -0.79 -4.62
N PHE A 59 3.97 -1.85 -3.79
CA PHE A 59 3.39 -1.80 -2.45
C PHE A 59 4.15 -0.83 -1.55
N ASP A 60 5.48 -0.94 -1.56
CA ASP A 60 6.37 -0.09 -0.76
C ASP A 60 6.23 1.39 -1.15
N LEU A 61 6.17 1.68 -2.45
CA LEU A 61 5.89 3.03 -2.97
C LEU A 61 4.53 3.57 -2.49
N GLU A 62 3.45 2.80 -2.67
CA GLU A 62 2.09 3.20 -2.26
C GLU A 62 2.01 3.45 -0.75
N LYS A 63 2.70 2.63 0.05
CA LYS A 63 2.82 2.83 1.50
C LYS A 63 3.54 4.14 1.84
N ALA A 64 4.70 4.39 1.22
CA ALA A 64 5.48 5.61 1.44
C ALA A 64 4.71 6.88 1.06
N ILE A 65 3.94 6.85 -0.05
CA ILE A 65 3.07 7.96 -0.47
C ILE A 65 2.05 8.28 0.61
N ARG A 66 1.40 7.26 1.18
CA ARG A 66 0.37 7.44 2.21
C ARG A 66 0.95 7.92 3.53
N GLU A 67 2.13 7.44 3.91
CA GLU A 67 2.87 7.95 5.08
C GLU A 67 3.23 9.44 4.88
N ALA A 68 3.69 9.82 3.70
CA ALA A 68 3.96 11.23 3.38
C ALA A 68 2.69 12.10 3.42
N LEU A 69 1.56 11.60 2.90
CA LEU A 69 0.27 12.30 2.98
C LEU A 69 -0.20 12.44 4.42
N LYS A 70 -0.14 11.38 5.24
CA LYS A 70 -0.45 11.44 6.67
C LYS A 70 0.40 12.49 7.38
N ASN A 71 1.70 12.51 7.14
CA ASN A 71 2.61 13.49 7.74
C ASN A 71 2.26 14.93 7.34
N LYS A 72 1.88 15.16 6.07
CA LYS A 72 1.41 16.48 5.63
C LYS A 72 0.11 16.88 6.30
N LEU A 73 -0.86 15.97 6.39
CA LEU A 73 -2.17 16.23 7.00
C LEU A 73 -2.08 16.46 8.50
N ILE A 74 -1.20 15.76 9.22
CA ILE A 74 -0.96 15.96 10.66
C ILE A 74 -0.45 17.40 10.93
N ASN A 75 0.32 17.97 10.00
CA ASN A 75 0.80 19.35 10.10
C ASN A 75 -0.25 20.40 9.69
N ILE A 76 -1.46 20.01 9.29
CA ILE A 76 -2.55 20.93 9.02
C ILE A 76 -3.37 21.08 10.31
N LYS A 77 -3.38 22.29 10.88
CA LYS A 77 -4.33 22.62 11.94
C LYS A 77 -5.75 22.48 11.40
N VAL A 78 -6.53 21.60 12.00
CA VAL A 78 -7.98 21.54 11.78
C VAL A 78 -8.60 22.79 12.41
N SER A 79 -9.47 23.49 11.68
CA SER A 79 -10.15 24.69 12.19
C SER A 79 -10.99 24.33 13.42
N ASP A 80 -10.85 25.11 14.51
CA ASP A 80 -11.62 24.94 15.74
C ASP A 80 -13.13 24.96 15.50
N ALA A 81 -13.59 25.76 14.54
CA ALA A 81 -15.01 25.81 14.15
C ALA A 81 -15.53 24.45 13.65
N LEU A 82 -14.70 23.70 12.91
CA LEU A 82 -15.06 22.37 12.41
C LEU A 82 -15.13 21.36 13.56
N ILE A 83 -14.19 21.44 14.52
CA ILE A 83 -14.17 20.59 15.71
C ILE A 83 -15.41 20.81 16.57
N VAL A 84 -15.80 22.06 16.77
CA VAL A 84 -17.02 22.43 17.52
C VAL A 84 -18.27 21.84 16.85
N GLU A 85 -18.40 21.97 15.53
CA GLU A 85 -19.55 21.47 14.79
C GLU A 85 -19.62 19.93 14.78
N ILE A 86 -18.48 19.24 14.66
CA ILE A 86 -18.41 17.78 14.78
C ILE A 86 -18.87 17.33 16.16
N ASN A 87 -18.35 17.95 17.23
CA ASN A 87 -18.74 17.62 18.61
C ASN A 87 -20.22 17.85 18.86
N ARG A 88 -20.80 18.91 18.27
CA ARG A 88 -22.24 19.19 18.37
C ARG A 88 -23.08 18.08 17.76
N LYS A 89 -22.68 17.54 16.60
CA LYS A 89 -23.42 16.45 15.92
C LYS A 89 -23.23 15.07 16.57
N VAL A 90 -22.08 14.79 17.17
CA VAL A 90 -21.81 13.50 17.83
C VAL A 90 -22.49 13.40 19.20
N LYS A 91 -22.67 14.53 19.91
CA LYS A 91 -23.35 14.59 21.22
C LYS A 91 -24.87 14.72 21.12
N SER A 92 -25.41 14.85 19.91
CA SER A 92 -26.85 14.86 19.64
C SER A 92 -27.33 13.47 19.24
#